data_AF-A0A7C8ILE7-F1
#
_entry.id   AF-A0A7C8ILE7-F1
#
_cell.length_a   1.000
_cell.length_b   1.000
_cell.length_c   1.000
_cell.angle_alpha   90.00
_cell.angle_beta   90.00
_cell.angle_gamma   90.00
#
_symmetry.space_group_name_H-M   'P 1'
#
loop_
_entity.id
_entity.type
_entity.pdbx_description
1 polymer ?
#
loop_
_entity_poly.entity_id
_entity_poly.type
_entity_poly.pdbx_seq_one_letter_code
_entity_poly.pdbx_strand_id
1 'polypeptide(L)'
;MKFALAFIAYPITALATFLPQAILSTLDEPFVATVWSKDITKAVVNASGGKFYIGRPTQTYCPDGVVDCSHFTGTETVFVPGYDGRLGLRVNVPGGQQVYVAPDGSLSFTQAHSAYIPPRFYPDRVLAGRVREV
;
A
#
# COMPACT_ATOMS: atom_id res chain seq x y z
N MET A 1 70.75 -10.09 -27.46
CA MET A 1 69.86 -11.18 -26.98
C MET A 1 68.43 -10.63 -26.94
N LYS A 2 67.49 -11.25 -27.66
CA LYS A 2 66.11 -10.78 -27.88
C LYS A 2 65.25 -11.16 -26.66
N PHE A 3 64.63 -10.20 -25.98
CA PHE A 3 63.58 -10.47 -24.99
C PHE A 3 62.23 -10.24 -25.66
N ALA A 4 61.43 -11.30 -25.81
CA ALA A 4 60.04 -11.21 -26.23
C ALA A 4 59.18 -11.03 -24.98
N LEU A 5 58.56 -9.86 -24.82
CA LEU A 5 57.48 -9.66 -23.84
C LEU A 5 56.14 -10.02 -24.50
N ALA A 6 55.53 -11.11 -24.02
CA ALA A 6 54.15 -11.45 -24.32
C ALA A 6 53.23 -10.67 -23.37
N PHE A 7 52.45 -9.73 -23.92
CA PHE A 7 51.38 -9.05 -23.18
C PHE A 7 50.14 -9.96 -23.17
N ILE A 8 49.86 -10.55 -22.02
CA ILE A 8 48.64 -11.31 -21.77
C ILE A 8 47.51 -10.31 -21.55
N ALA A 9 46.59 -10.21 -22.52
CA ALA A 9 45.35 -9.46 -22.38
C ALA A 9 44.41 -10.22 -21.43
N TYR A 10 44.30 -9.75 -20.19
CA TYR A 10 43.29 -10.23 -19.25
C TYR A 10 41.94 -9.56 -19.55
N PRO A 11 40.86 -10.31 -19.79
CA PRO A 11 39.53 -9.71 -19.88
C PRO A 11 39.08 -9.33 -18.47
N ILE A 12 38.83 -8.04 -18.26
CA ILE A 12 38.19 -7.55 -17.05
C ILE A 12 36.75 -8.05 -17.08
N THR A 13 36.46 -9.11 -16.34
CA THR A 13 35.10 -9.59 -16.11
C THR A 13 34.38 -8.59 -15.22
N ALA A 14 33.53 -7.75 -15.83
CA ALA A 14 32.61 -6.90 -15.11
C ALA A 14 31.55 -7.78 -14.42
N LEU A 15 31.76 -8.10 -13.14
CA LEU A 15 30.68 -8.56 -12.28
C LEU A 15 29.76 -7.37 -11.99
N ALA A 16 28.79 -7.14 -12.87
CA ALA A 16 27.62 -6.35 -12.53
C ALA A 16 26.84 -7.14 -11.47
N THR A 17 26.99 -6.74 -10.20
CA THR A 17 26.16 -7.25 -9.11
C THR A 17 24.71 -6.89 -9.42
N PHE A 18 23.93 -7.89 -9.83
CA PHE A 18 22.49 -7.79 -10.01
C PHE A 18 21.85 -7.65 -8.62
N LEU A 19 21.80 -6.43 -8.08
CA LEU A 19 20.92 -6.12 -6.97
C LEU A 19 19.49 -6.34 -7.47
N PRO A 20 18.72 -7.28 -6.89
CA PRO A 20 17.32 -7.42 -7.26
C PRO A 20 16.62 -6.12 -6.91
N GLN A 21 16.26 -5.32 -7.91
CA GLN A 21 15.42 -4.12 -7.73
C GLN A 21 14.03 -4.48 -7.15
N ALA A 22 13.70 -5.77 -7.09
CA ALA A 22 12.45 -6.33 -6.59
C ALA A 22 12.21 -6.17 -5.09
N ILE A 23 13.23 -5.88 -4.26
CA ILE A 23 13.04 -5.69 -2.81
C ILE A 23 12.48 -4.31 -2.46
N LEU A 24 12.58 -3.32 -3.36
CA LEU A 24 12.05 -1.98 -3.09
C LEU A 24 10.59 -1.80 -3.54
N SER A 25 10.13 -2.62 -4.49
CA SER A 25 8.79 -2.52 -5.09
C SER A 25 7.66 -3.15 -4.27
N THR A 26 7.96 -3.86 -3.18
CA THR A 26 6.94 -4.57 -2.38
C THR A 26 6.16 -3.66 -1.43
N LEU A 27 6.66 -2.46 -1.13
CA LEU A 27 6.01 -1.54 -0.19
C LEU A 27 4.89 -0.70 -0.82
N ASP A 28 4.82 -0.63 -2.15
CA ASP A 28 3.81 0.17 -2.86
C ASP A 28 2.52 -0.59 -3.17
N GLU A 29 2.51 -1.91 -2.97
CA GLU A 29 1.33 -2.73 -3.26
C GLU A 29 0.33 -2.75 -2.09
N PRO A 30 -0.98 -2.78 -2.38
CA PRO A 30 -1.99 -2.90 -1.34
C PRO A 30 -1.83 -4.18 -0.53
N PHE A 31 -1.96 -4.10 0.80
CA PHE A 31 -1.84 -5.27 1.68
C PHE A 31 -2.87 -5.27 2.79
N VAL A 32 -3.12 -6.45 3.37
CA VAL A 32 -3.97 -6.65 4.55
C VAL A 32 -3.09 -7.08 5.72
N ALA A 33 -3.31 -6.49 6.90
CA ALA A 33 -2.55 -6.84 8.10
C ALA A 33 -3.24 -7.95 8.90
N THR A 34 -2.45 -8.90 9.39
CA THR A 34 -2.92 -9.94 10.32
C THR A 34 -2.02 -9.98 11.56
N VAL A 35 -2.58 -10.45 12.67
CA VAL A 35 -1.85 -10.59 13.93
C VAL A 35 -1.38 -12.03 14.13
N TRP A 36 -0.16 -12.15 14.63
CA TRP A 36 0.40 -13.39 15.14
C TRP A 36 0.73 -13.24 16.63
N SER A 37 0.15 -14.12 17.43
CA SER A 37 0.38 -14.29 18.86
C SER A 37 0.14 -15.75 19.19
N LYS A 38 0.72 -16.22 20.30
CA LYS A 38 0.50 -17.57 20.85
C LYS A 38 -0.99 -17.92 20.94
N ASP A 39 -1.85 -16.96 21.29
CA ASP A 39 -3.28 -17.17 21.50
C ASP A 39 -4.15 -16.64 20.34
N ILE A 40 -3.57 -15.91 19.38
CA ILE A 40 -4.27 -15.32 18.24
C ILE A 40 -3.43 -15.49 16.98
N THR A 41 -3.83 -16.39 16.09
CA THR A 41 -3.11 -16.64 14.84
C THR A 41 -3.98 -16.26 13.64
N LYS A 42 -3.41 -15.48 12.71
CA LYS A 42 -4.05 -15.05 11.44
C LYS A 42 -5.35 -14.26 11.62
N ALA A 43 -5.54 -13.61 12.76
CA ALA A 43 -6.69 -12.73 12.93
C ALA A 43 -6.48 -11.43 12.14
N VAL A 44 -7.49 -11.03 11.39
CA VAL A 44 -7.46 -9.82 10.56
C VAL A 44 -7.52 -8.57 11.43
N VAL A 45 -6.73 -7.57 11.06
CA VAL A 45 -6.80 -6.22 11.61
C VAL A 45 -7.73 -5.39 10.76
N ASN A 46 -8.82 -4.91 11.35
CA ASN A 46 -9.86 -4.16 10.66
C ASN A 46 -10.06 -2.76 11.24
N ALA A 47 -10.24 -1.79 10.36
CA ALA A 47 -10.64 -0.42 10.65
C ALA A 47 -12.14 -0.36 10.99
N SER A 48 -12.46 0.21 12.16
CA SER A 48 -13.83 0.34 12.65
C SER A 48 -13.92 1.54 13.60
N GLY A 49 -14.93 2.40 13.46
CA GLY A 49 -15.14 3.53 14.38
C GLY A 49 -13.90 4.43 14.63
N GLY A 50 -13.07 4.66 13.61
CA GLY A 50 -11.86 5.50 13.70
C GLY A 50 -10.61 4.82 14.28
N LYS A 51 -10.66 3.53 14.61
CA LYS A 51 -9.55 2.76 15.20
C LYS A 51 -9.37 1.41 14.52
N PHE A 52 -8.29 0.69 14.86
CA PHE A 52 -8.05 -0.68 14.39
C PHE A 52 -8.34 -1.72 15.48
N TYR A 53 -8.96 -2.82 15.07
CA TYR A 53 -9.35 -3.91 15.96
C TYR A 53 -8.98 -5.27 15.35
N ILE A 54 -8.71 -6.23 16.22
CA ILE A 54 -8.47 -7.62 15.83
C ILE A 54 -9.80 -8.35 15.88
N GLY A 55 -10.18 -9.03 14.79
CA GLY A 55 -11.38 -9.88 14.75
C GLY A 55 -12.72 -9.14 14.78
N ARG A 56 -12.71 -7.81 14.58
CA ARG A 56 -13.93 -7.01 14.44
C ARG A 56 -14.28 -6.82 12.95
N PRO A 57 -15.57 -6.80 12.56
CA PRO A 57 -15.94 -6.39 11.21
C PRO A 57 -15.48 -4.97 10.88
N THR A 58 -15.15 -4.71 9.61
CA THR A 58 -14.89 -3.36 9.13
C THR A 58 -16.14 -2.49 9.30
N GLN A 59 -15.93 -1.19 9.54
CA GLN A 59 -17.00 -0.20 9.42
C GLN A 59 -16.56 0.87 8.43
N THR A 60 -17.20 0.86 7.27
CA THR A 60 -16.99 1.86 6.22
C THR A 60 -17.94 3.02 6.46
N TYR A 61 -17.41 4.25 6.41
CA TYR A 61 -18.25 5.43 6.43
C TYR A 61 -19.02 5.52 5.11
N CYS A 62 -20.35 5.38 5.16
CA CYS A 62 -21.25 5.67 4.06
C CYS A 62 -22.05 6.94 4.40
N PRO A 63 -21.92 8.02 3.61
CA PRO A 63 -22.69 9.24 3.81
C PRO A 63 -24.12 9.06 3.28
N ASP A 64 -25.08 9.00 4.21
CA ASP A 64 -26.50 8.79 3.90
C ASP A 64 -27.03 9.82 2.90
N GLY A 65 -27.72 9.33 1.86
CA GLY A 65 -28.41 10.17 0.87
C GLY A 65 -27.52 10.90 -0.14
N VAL A 66 -26.19 10.71 -0.09
CA VAL A 66 -25.24 11.33 -1.05
C VAL A 66 -24.63 10.30 -2.01
N VAL A 67 -24.37 9.09 -1.53
CA VAL A 67 -23.71 8.03 -2.32
C VAL A 67 -24.37 6.67 -2.03
N ASP A 68 -24.61 5.87 -3.07
CA ASP A 68 -25.01 4.47 -2.91
C ASP A 68 -23.78 3.61 -2.59
N CYS A 69 -23.66 3.19 -1.34
CA CYS A 69 -22.54 2.37 -0.89
C CYS A 69 -22.75 0.86 -1.04
N SER A 70 -23.88 0.40 -1.59
CA SER A 70 -24.15 -1.02 -1.82
C SER A 70 -23.11 -1.70 -2.72
N HIS A 71 -22.44 -0.91 -3.57
CA HIS A 71 -21.34 -1.35 -4.42
C HIS A 71 -20.02 -1.58 -3.69
N PHE A 72 -19.85 -1.08 -2.46
CA PHE A 72 -18.62 -1.25 -1.67
C PHE A 72 -18.79 -2.43 -0.70
N THR A 73 -18.55 -3.64 -1.20
CA THR A 73 -18.76 -4.90 -0.45
C THR A 73 -17.51 -5.40 0.30
N GLY A 74 -16.44 -4.61 0.33
CA GLY A 74 -15.19 -5.00 0.99
C GLY A 74 -15.37 -5.20 2.50
N THR A 75 -14.90 -6.35 3.00
CA THR A 75 -14.96 -6.74 4.42
C THR A 75 -13.60 -6.68 5.13
N GLU A 76 -12.57 -6.26 4.41
CA GLU A 76 -11.19 -6.23 4.87
C GLU A 76 -10.66 -4.79 4.85
N THR A 77 -9.72 -4.52 5.75
CA THR A 77 -8.95 -3.28 5.72
C THR A 77 -7.71 -3.46 4.86
N VAL A 78 -7.68 -2.71 3.76
CA VAL A 78 -6.57 -2.71 2.82
C VAL A 78 -5.73 -1.45 3.05
N PHE A 79 -4.46 -1.66 3.35
CA PHE A 79 -3.46 -0.62 3.51
C PHE A 79 -2.80 -0.32 2.18
N VAL A 80 -2.53 0.96 1.92
CA VAL A 80 -1.87 1.48 0.72
C VAL A 80 -0.97 2.65 1.11
N PRO A 81 -0.03 3.09 0.25
CA PRO A 81 0.61 4.38 0.43
C PRO A 81 -0.42 5.52 0.48
N GLY A 82 -0.35 6.35 1.51
CA GLY A 82 -1.13 7.56 1.72
C GLY A 82 -0.62 8.73 0.90
N TYR A 83 -1.28 9.88 1.01
CA TYR A 83 -0.99 11.05 0.16
C TYR A 83 0.41 11.66 0.36
N ASP A 84 1.05 11.38 1.50
CA ASP A 84 2.39 11.84 1.87
C ASP A 84 3.42 10.69 1.92
N GLY A 85 3.07 9.52 1.36
CA GLY A 85 3.89 8.31 1.38
C GLY A 85 3.88 7.56 2.71
N ARG A 86 3.06 7.99 3.70
CA ARG A 86 2.86 7.23 4.95
C ARG A 86 1.76 6.19 4.79
N LEU A 87 1.51 5.38 5.82
CA LEU A 87 0.51 4.32 5.77
C LEU A 87 -0.92 4.88 5.63
N GLY A 88 -1.62 4.60 4.53
CA GLY A 88 -2.99 5.02 4.28
C GLY A 88 -3.96 3.84 4.16
N LEU A 89 -5.25 4.16 4.02
CA LEU A 89 -6.31 3.19 3.77
C LEU A 89 -6.80 3.27 2.32
N ARG A 90 -7.14 2.13 1.73
CA ARG A 90 -7.76 2.06 0.40
C ARG A 90 -9.22 2.47 0.49
N VAL A 91 -9.49 3.74 0.23
CA VAL A 91 -10.83 4.34 0.38
C VAL A 91 -11.19 5.23 -0.79
N ASN A 92 -12.48 5.45 -0.98
CA ASN A 92 -13.02 6.32 -2.03
C ASN A 92 -13.59 7.61 -1.43
N VAL A 93 -12.75 8.38 -0.73
CA VAL A 93 -13.12 9.66 -0.11
C VAL A 93 -12.10 10.74 -0.45
N PRO A 94 -12.50 12.01 -0.66
CA PRO A 94 -11.56 13.09 -0.92
C PRO A 94 -10.51 13.24 0.18
N GLY A 95 -9.23 13.37 -0.22
CA GLY A 95 -8.10 13.44 0.71
C GLY A 95 -7.66 12.09 1.31
N GLY A 96 -8.38 11.01 1.02
CA GLY A 96 -8.09 9.67 1.54
C GLY A 96 -8.27 9.56 3.05
N GLN A 97 -7.71 8.50 3.62
CA GLN A 97 -7.63 8.30 5.07
C GLN A 97 -6.22 7.89 5.46
N GLN A 98 -5.64 8.63 6.39
CA GLN A 98 -4.25 8.50 6.82
C GLN A 98 -4.20 7.81 8.19
N VAL A 99 -3.36 6.79 8.33
CA VAL A 99 -3.12 6.11 9.61
C VAL A 99 -2.18 6.94 10.46
N TYR A 100 -2.47 7.01 11.76
CA TYR A 100 -1.68 7.70 12.77
C TYR A 100 -1.75 7.01 14.15
N VAL A 101 -0.86 7.38 15.06
CA VAL A 101 -0.92 6.97 16.47
C VAL A 101 -1.59 8.09 17.26
N ALA A 102 -2.72 7.79 17.90
CA ALA A 102 -3.45 8.74 18.72
C ALA A 102 -2.76 8.99 20.08
N PRO A 103 -3.11 10.06 20.82
CA PRO A 103 -2.50 10.38 22.11
C PRO A 103 -2.64 9.28 23.17
N ASP A 104 -3.65 8.42 23.04
CA ASP A 104 -3.87 7.23 23.88
C ASP A 104 -3.00 6.02 23.45
N GLY A 105 -2.13 6.19 22.46
CA GLY A 105 -1.26 5.15 21.90
C GLY A 105 -1.96 4.21 20.91
N SER A 106 -3.26 4.38 20.67
CA SER A 106 -3.99 3.52 19.73
C SER A 106 -3.68 3.88 18.27
N LEU A 107 -3.58 2.87 17.40
CA LEU A 107 -3.62 3.10 15.96
C LEU A 107 -5.02 3.59 15.57
N SER A 108 -5.05 4.71 14.87
CA SER A 108 -6.26 5.42 14.44
C SER A 108 -6.09 5.90 13.00
N PHE A 109 -7.18 6.34 12.38
CA PHE A 109 -7.16 6.88 11.02
C PHE A 109 -8.02 8.13 10.90
N THR A 110 -7.67 9.02 9.97
CA THR A 110 -8.35 10.30 9.82
C THR A 110 -9.81 10.11 9.40
N GLN A 111 -10.68 11.01 9.86
CA GLN A 111 -12.07 11.04 9.41
C GLN A 111 -12.13 11.22 7.89
N ALA A 112 -13.08 10.54 7.25
CA ALA A 112 -13.37 10.75 5.84
C ALA A 112 -13.78 12.22 5.61
N HIS A 113 -13.13 12.89 4.66
CA HIS A 113 -13.60 14.18 4.19
C HIS A 113 -14.83 13.98 3.29
N SER A 114 -15.74 14.95 3.25
CA SER A 114 -17.12 14.75 2.77
C SER A 114 -17.23 14.13 1.36
N ALA A 115 -18.34 13.41 1.17
CA ALA A 115 -18.69 12.49 0.08
C ALA A 115 -18.75 13.05 -1.34
N TYR A 116 -18.40 14.32 -1.58
CA TYR A 116 -18.57 14.91 -2.89
C TYR A 116 -17.52 14.36 -3.86
N ILE A 117 -17.94 13.38 -4.65
CA ILE A 117 -17.18 12.81 -5.76
C ILE A 117 -17.72 13.45 -7.06
N PRO A 118 -16.99 14.37 -7.71
CA PRO A 118 -17.45 14.97 -8.94
C PRO A 118 -17.55 13.94 -10.09
N PRO A 119 -18.42 14.14 -11.11
CA PRO A 119 -18.79 13.15 -12.13
C PRO A 119 -17.67 12.61 -13.06
N ARG A 120 -16.38 12.85 -12.77
CA ARG A 120 -15.24 12.33 -13.54
C ARG A 120 -14.14 11.72 -12.65
N PHE A 121 -14.52 10.97 -11.62
CA PHE A 121 -13.58 10.15 -10.85
C PHE A 121 -13.67 8.70 -11.32
N TYR A 122 -12.61 8.21 -11.98
CA TYR A 122 -12.48 6.82 -12.42
C TYR A 122 -11.91 5.97 -11.25
N PRO A 123 -12.64 4.97 -10.72
CA PRO A 123 -12.11 4.07 -9.70
C PRO A 123 -11.01 3.11 -10.22
N ASP A 124 -10.74 3.08 -11.53
CA ASP A 124 -9.82 2.09 -12.14
C ASP A 124 -8.33 2.46 -12.15
N ARG A 125 -7.92 3.58 -11.55
CA ARG A 125 -6.51 4.00 -11.53
C ARG A 125 -5.63 3.36 -10.47
N VAL A 126 -6.05 2.23 -9.90
CA VAL A 126 -5.12 1.29 -9.22
C VAL A 126 -4.69 0.14 -10.15
N LEU A 127 -5.14 0.10 -11.43
CA LEU A 127 -4.69 -0.90 -12.42
C LEU A 127 -4.12 -0.29 -13.72
N ALA A 128 -3.71 0.98 -13.73
CA ALA A 128 -3.11 1.62 -14.92
C ALA A 128 -1.62 1.95 -14.73
N GLY A 129 -0.87 1.08 -14.06
CA GLY A 129 0.58 1.10 -14.09
C GLY A 129 1.12 0.18 -15.19
N ARG A 130 1.00 0.57 -16.48
CA ARG A 130 1.99 0.30 -17.56
C ARG A 130 1.47 0.78 -18.92
N VAL A 131 1.70 2.06 -19.24
CA VAL A 131 2.11 2.44 -20.60
C VAL A 131 3.59 2.76 -20.52
N ARG A 132 4.42 1.86 -21.06
CA ARG A 132 5.64 2.23 -21.76
C ARG A 132 5.77 1.30 -22.96
N GLU A 133 5.64 1.91 -24.13
CA GLU A 133 6.21 1.42 -25.38
C GLU A 133 7.70 1.11 -25.16
N VAL A 134 8.11 -0.06 -25.65
CA VAL A 134 9.39 -0.30 -26.32
C VAL A 134 9.09 -1.16 -27.54
#